data_AF-G4XFG4-F1
#
_entry.id   AF-G4XFG4-F1
#
_cell.length_a   1.000
_cell.length_b   1.000
_cell.length_c   1.000
_cell.angle_alpha   90.00
_cell.angle_beta   90.00
_cell.angle_gamma   90.00
#
_symmetry.space_group_name_H-M   'P 1'
#
loop_
_entity.id
_entity.type
_entity.pdbx_description
1 polymer ?
#
loop_
_entity_poly.entity_id
_entity_poly.type
_entity_poly.pdbx_seq_one_letter_code
_entity_poly.pdbx_strand_id
1 'polypeptide(L)'
;GNAKAFTCTYHGWAYDIAGNLVNVPYEKEAFCDQKEGDCGFDKADWGPLQARVQTYKGLIFANWDAEAPDLKTYLSDAMPYMDVMLDRTEAGTTVVGGMQKWVIPCNWKFAAEQFCSDMYHAGTMSHLSGVLSSLPPEMDLTQVQMSKNGSQFRAAWGGHGSG
;
A
#
# COMPACT_ATOMS: atom_id res chain seq x y z
N GLY A 1 1.25 15.91 -4.61
CA GLY A 1 1.53 17.36 -4.57
C GLY A 1 2.99 17.58 -4.18
N ASN A 2 3.37 18.82 -3.88
CA ASN A 2 4.66 19.17 -3.30
C ASN A 2 4.40 20.13 -2.14
N ALA A 3 5.06 19.96 -1.00
CA ALA A 3 4.86 20.76 0.20
C ALA A 3 6.20 21.02 0.89
N LYS A 4 6.30 22.18 1.57
CA LYS A 4 7.42 22.51 2.45
C LYS A 4 7.06 22.31 3.93
N ALA A 5 5.77 22.28 4.25
CA ALA A 5 5.21 22.08 5.57
C ALA A 5 3.76 21.57 5.44
N PHE A 6 3.26 20.96 6.50
CA PHE A 6 1.86 20.58 6.67
C PHE A 6 1.27 21.35 7.84
N THR A 7 0.27 22.18 7.58
CA THR A 7 -0.34 23.03 8.62
C THR A 7 -1.73 22.52 8.98
N CYS A 8 -1.94 22.19 10.26
CA CYS A 8 -3.25 21.90 10.79
C CYS A 8 -4.14 23.15 10.69
N THR A 9 -5.23 23.06 9.93
CA THR A 9 -6.12 24.20 9.68
C THR A 9 -6.98 24.60 10.87
N TYR A 10 -6.98 23.80 11.95
CA TYR A 10 -7.77 24.12 13.14
C TYR A 10 -7.08 25.18 14.00
N HIS A 11 -5.85 24.92 14.46
CA HIS A 11 -5.11 25.80 15.38
C HIS A 11 -3.75 26.26 14.84
N GLY A 12 -3.44 25.97 13.57
CA GLY A 12 -2.23 26.48 12.91
C GLY A 12 -0.92 25.78 13.29
N TRP A 13 -0.95 24.68 14.05
CA TRP A 13 0.24 23.86 14.28
C TRP A 13 0.82 23.40 12.94
N ALA A 14 2.10 23.68 12.72
CA ALA A 14 2.78 23.35 11.48
C ALA A 14 3.85 22.29 11.70
N TYR A 15 3.86 21.31 10.81
CA TYR A 15 4.80 20.22 10.78
C TYR A 15 5.71 20.36 9.57
N ASP A 16 6.98 19.99 9.70
CA ASP A 16 7.86 19.85 8.55
C ASP A 16 7.51 18.59 7.73
N ILE A 17 8.26 18.35 6.66
CA ILE A 17 8.03 17.17 5.80
C ILE A 17 8.45 15.84 6.43
N ALA A 18 9.17 15.87 7.56
CA ALA A 18 9.51 14.70 8.37
C ALA A 18 8.45 14.42 9.46
N GLY A 19 7.44 15.29 9.57
CA GLY A 19 6.38 15.17 10.57
C GLY A 19 6.75 15.74 11.93
N ASN A 20 7.87 16.46 12.07
CA ASN A 20 8.20 17.12 13.34
C ASN A 20 7.30 18.34 13.52
N LEU A 21 6.77 18.57 14.73
CA LEU A 21 6.10 19.81 15.06
C LEU A 21 7.15 20.93 15.12
N VAL A 22 7.07 21.90 14.20
CA VAL A 22 8.08 22.95 14.05
C VAL A 22 7.55 24.35 14.36
N ASN A 23 6.24 24.53 14.42
CA ASN A 23 5.62 25.80 14.76
C ASN A 23 4.31 25.59 15.50
N VAL A 24 4.16 26.29 16.64
CA VAL A 24 2.94 26.40 17.43
C VAL A 24 2.60 27.88 17.55
N PRO A 25 1.45 28.33 17.01
CA PRO A 25 1.03 29.71 17.19
C PRO A 25 0.90 30.06 18.68
N TYR A 26 1.40 31.23 19.05
CA TYR A 26 1.42 31.74 20.43
C TYR A 26 2.20 30.87 21.43
N GLU A 27 3.19 30.09 20.98
CA GLU A 27 4.01 29.26 21.88
C GLU A 27 4.64 30.10 23.00
N LYS A 28 5.17 31.28 22.66
CA LYS A 28 5.84 32.17 23.61
C LYS A 28 4.88 32.77 24.65
N GLU A 29 3.66 33.06 24.23
CA GLU A 29 2.65 33.75 25.04
C GLU A 29 1.81 32.79 25.88
N ALA A 30 1.68 31.52 25.46
CA ALA A 30 0.72 30.58 26.06
C ALA A 30 1.32 29.24 26.52
N PHE A 31 2.52 28.86 26.09
CA PHE A 31 3.11 27.54 26.36
C PHE A 31 4.46 27.57 27.08
N CYS A 32 5.03 28.75 27.35
CA CYS A 32 6.24 28.93 28.16
C CYS A 32 6.19 30.21 29.02
N ASP A 33 7.10 30.33 30.00
CA ASP A 33 7.26 31.54 30.84
C ASP A 33 8.39 32.43 30.30
N GLN A 34 9.63 31.94 30.31
CA GLN A 34 10.82 32.69 29.91
C GLN A 34 11.39 32.22 28.57
N LYS A 35 11.28 30.93 28.27
CA LYS A 35 11.79 30.30 27.04
C LYS A 35 11.02 29.02 26.68
N GLU A 36 10.97 28.69 25.40
CA GLU A 36 10.36 27.42 24.92
C GLU A 36 10.87 26.21 25.73
N GLY A 37 9.96 25.31 26.11
CA GLY A 37 10.26 24.10 26.91
C GLY A 37 10.27 24.29 28.43
N ASP A 38 10.34 25.51 28.96
CA ASP A 38 10.53 25.72 30.41
C ASP A 38 9.30 25.43 31.28
N CYS A 39 8.11 25.43 30.68
CA CYS A 39 6.84 25.05 31.31
C CYS A 39 6.38 23.62 30.96
N GLY A 40 7.29 22.77 30.45
CA GLY A 40 7.00 21.35 30.16
C GLY A 40 6.30 21.09 28.83
N PHE A 41 6.15 22.09 27.96
CA PHE A 41 5.75 21.91 26.57
C PHE A 41 6.99 21.91 25.67
N ASP A 42 7.34 20.75 25.11
CA ASP A 42 8.36 20.62 24.06
C ASP A 42 7.70 20.11 22.78
N LYS A 43 7.85 20.84 21.68
CA LYS A 43 7.33 20.44 20.36
C LYS A 43 7.80 19.04 19.95
N ALA A 44 8.98 18.61 20.38
CA ALA A 44 9.54 17.29 20.06
C ALA A 44 8.67 16.12 20.56
N ASP A 45 7.88 16.33 21.61
CA ASP A 45 7.02 15.29 22.20
C ASP A 45 5.67 15.13 21.50
N TRP A 46 5.29 16.09 20.63
CA TRP A 46 3.95 16.19 20.05
C TRP A 46 3.92 15.98 18.53
N GLY A 47 4.88 15.22 18.02
CA GLY A 47 4.83 14.71 16.64
C GLY A 47 3.74 13.63 16.47
N PRO A 48 3.15 13.47 15.27
CA PRO A 48 2.29 12.35 14.97
C PRO A 48 3.10 11.04 15.04
N LEU A 49 2.41 9.94 15.38
CA LEU A 49 3.00 8.60 15.40
C LEU A 49 3.67 8.27 14.05
N GLN A 50 4.90 7.78 14.12
CA GLN A 50 5.69 7.40 12.95
C GLN A 50 5.58 5.90 12.66
N ALA A 51 5.60 5.54 11.38
CA ALA A 51 5.70 4.16 10.92
C ALA A 51 7.11 3.85 10.42
N ARG A 52 7.55 2.59 10.58
CA ARG A 52 8.72 2.08 9.86
C ARG A 52 8.37 1.99 8.37
N VAL A 53 9.26 2.46 7.50
CA VAL A 53 9.06 2.44 6.04
C VAL A 53 10.17 1.61 5.39
N GLN A 54 9.79 0.71 4.50
CA GLN A 54 10.73 -0.07 3.67
C GLN A 54 10.21 -0.16 2.24
N THR A 55 11.12 -0.31 1.29
CA THR A 55 10.77 -0.46 -0.13
C THR A 55 11.14 -1.84 -0.66
N TYR A 56 10.36 -2.32 -1.61
CA TYR A 56 10.68 -3.52 -2.39
C TYR A 56 10.42 -3.24 -3.87
N LYS A 57 11.50 -3.08 -4.64
CA LYS A 57 11.48 -2.92 -6.11
C LYS A 57 10.45 -1.91 -6.63
N GLY A 58 10.38 -0.75 -5.98
CA GLY A 58 9.49 0.36 -6.33
C GLY A 58 8.21 0.45 -5.47
N LEU A 59 7.79 -0.64 -4.82
CA LEU A 59 6.68 -0.61 -3.87
C LEU A 59 7.13 -0.06 -2.51
N ILE A 60 6.27 0.74 -1.87
CA ILE A 60 6.50 1.32 -0.55
C ILE A 60 5.57 0.64 0.46
N PHE A 61 6.15 0.05 1.51
CA PHE A 61 5.44 -0.58 2.62
C PHE A 61 5.72 0.16 3.93
N ALA A 62 4.73 0.15 4.82
CA ALA A 62 4.86 0.73 6.15
C ALA A 62 4.32 -0.21 7.23
N ASN A 63 4.94 -0.21 8.41
CA ASN A 63 4.50 -0.98 9.59
C ASN A 63 4.68 -0.14 10.86
N TRP A 64 3.67 -0.13 11.72
CA TRP A 64 3.69 0.58 13.00
C TRP A 64 4.49 -0.16 14.08
N ASP A 65 4.49 -1.48 14.02
CA ASP A 65 5.08 -2.32 15.05
C ASP A 65 6.61 -2.32 14.96
N ALA A 66 7.27 -1.89 16.04
CA ALA A 66 8.73 -1.84 16.13
C ALA A 66 9.37 -3.23 16.26
N GLU A 67 8.64 -4.21 16.79
CA GLU A 67 9.11 -5.57 17.03
C GLU A 67 8.81 -6.52 15.87
N ALA A 68 7.97 -6.09 14.91
CA ALA A 68 7.67 -6.87 13.71
C ALA A 68 8.93 -7.13 12.87
N PRO A 69 8.98 -8.28 12.14
CA PRO A 69 10.09 -8.59 11.22
C PRO A 69 10.25 -7.50 10.16
N ASP A 70 11.44 -7.40 9.56
CA ASP A 70 11.67 -6.54 8.40
C ASP A 70 10.87 -7.02 7.18
N LEU A 71 10.74 -6.15 6.16
CA LEU A 71 9.90 -6.42 5.00
C LEU A 71 10.31 -7.69 4.26
N LYS A 72 11.61 -7.93 4.06
CA LYS A 72 12.07 -9.09 3.28
C LYS A 72 11.82 -10.39 4.04
N THR A 73 12.02 -10.38 5.36
CA THR A 73 11.64 -11.50 6.22
C THR A 73 10.13 -11.73 6.20
N TYR A 74 9.32 -10.68 6.27
CA TYR A 74 7.85 -10.78 6.21
C TYR A 74 7.36 -11.39 4.89
N LEU A 75 7.99 -11.01 3.76
CA LEU A 75 7.64 -11.51 2.43
C LEU A 75 7.97 -13.01 2.23
N SER A 76 8.73 -13.63 3.13
CA SER A 76 9.07 -15.06 3.06
C SER A 76 9.68 -15.40 1.68
N ASP A 77 9.34 -16.56 1.16
CA ASP A 77 9.62 -17.11 -0.15
C ASP A 77 8.69 -16.58 -1.27
N ALA A 78 7.88 -15.54 -1.03
CA ALA A 78 6.99 -14.95 -2.04
C ALA A 78 7.69 -13.97 -2.99
N MET A 79 8.88 -13.48 -2.63
CA MET A 79 9.63 -12.48 -3.42
C MET A 79 9.82 -12.86 -4.90
N PRO A 80 10.18 -14.10 -5.28
CA PRO A 80 10.31 -14.48 -6.69
C PRO A 80 9.01 -14.32 -7.51
N TYR A 81 7.85 -14.50 -6.88
CA TYR A 81 6.55 -14.31 -7.54
C TYR A 81 6.24 -12.83 -7.77
N MET A 82 6.64 -11.96 -6.84
CA MET A 82 6.54 -10.51 -7.02
C MET A 82 7.46 -10.02 -8.13
N ASP A 83 8.65 -10.63 -8.24
CA ASP A 83 9.69 -10.27 -9.21
C ASP A 83 9.27 -10.50 -10.66
N VAL A 84 8.32 -11.42 -10.91
CA VAL A 84 7.71 -11.64 -12.23
C VAL A 84 7.17 -10.33 -12.82
N MET A 85 6.67 -9.44 -11.97
CA MET A 85 6.19 -8.11 -12.35
C MET A 85 7.24 -7.02 -12.06
N LEU A 86 7.85 -7.04 -10.88
CA LEU A 86 8.61 -5.91 -10.35
C LEU A 86 10.07 -5.84 -10.80
N ASP A 87 10.65 -6.94 -11.28
CA ASP A 87 12.09 -7.06 -11.54
C ASP A 87 12.42 -7.53 -12.96
N ARG A 88 11.56 -7.19 -13.92
CA ARG A 88 11.70 -7.62 -15.31
C ARG A 88 12.86 -6.94 -16.06
N THR A 89 13.34 -5.82 -15.52
CA THR A 89 14.42 -5.00 -16.09
C THR A 89 15.10 -4.22 -14.98
N GLU A 90 16.38 -3.95 -15.17
CA GLU A 90 17.21 -3.06 -14.39
C GLU A 90 16.65 -1.62 -14.28
N ALA A 91 15.81 -1.20 -15.23
CA ALA A 91 15.13 0.10 -15.18
C ALA A 91 14.05 0.18 -14.10
N GLY A 92 13.63 -0.95 -13.52
CA GLY A 92 12.54 -1.04 -12.55
C GLY A 92 11.16 -0.80 -13.16
N THR A 93 10.22 -0.36 -12.34
CA THR A 93 8.83 -0.09 -12.75
C THR A 93 8.44 1.35 -12.46
N THR A 94 7.50 1.88 -13.26
CA THR A 94 6.91 3.21 -13.07
C THR A 94 5.40 3.12 -13.01
N VAL A 95 4.76 3.96 -12.19
CA VAL A 95 3.30 4.03 -12.09
C VAL A 95 2.74 4.94 -13.19
N VAL A 96 1.69 4.48 -13.88
CA VAL A 96 0.89 5.36 -14.75
C VAL A 96 0.14 6.34 -13.87
N GLY A 97 0.20 7.64 -14.20
CA GLY A 97 -0.42 8.67 -13.38
C GLY A 97 -1.92 8.49 -13.21
N GLY A 98 -2.41 8.71 -11.98
CA GLY A 98 -3.82 8.58 -11.61
C GLY A 98 -4.07 7.42 -10.66
N MET A 99 -4.77 7.68 -9.55
CA MET A 99 -5.19 6.64 -8.60
C MET A 99 -6.71 6.58 -8.60
N GLN A 100 -7.27 5.50 -9.17
CA GLN A 100 -8.70 5.25 -9.12
C GLN A 100 -9.10 4.84 -7.69
N LYS A 101 -10.16 5.46 -7.15
CA LYS A 101 -10.70 5.16 -5.81
C LYS A 101 -12.21 4.96 -5.90
N TRP A 102 -12.70 3.87 -5.33
CA TRP A 102 -14.12 3.52 -5.24
C TRP A 102 -14.39 2.73 -3.95
N VAL A 103 -15.67 2.56 -3.60
CA VAL A 103 -16.09 1.86 -2.38
C VAL A 103 -16.90 0.62 -2.76
N ILE A 104 -16.53 -0.54 -2.20
CA ILE A 104 -17.28 -1.79 -2.32
C ILE A 104 -17.72 -2.21 -0.91
N PRO A 105 -19.03 -2.40 -0.64
CA PRO A 105 -19.52 -2.80 0.68
C PRO A 105 -19.35 -4.31 0.93
N CYS A 106 -18.11 -4.78 0.94
CA CYS A 106 -17.74 -6.16 1.25
C CYS A 106 -16.60 -6.22 2.27
N ASN A 107 -16.40 -7.37 2.91
CA ASN A 107 -15.23 -7.56 3.76
C ASN A 107 -13.94 -7.56 2.91
N TRP A 108 -12.88 -6.90 3.39
CA TRP A 108 -11.60 -6.84 2.69
C TRP A 108 -11.00 -8.22 2.39
N LYS A 109 -11.31 -9.22 3.23
CA LYS A 109 -10.82 -10.59 3.07
C LYS A 109 -11.27 -11.23 1.76
N PHE A 110 -12.45 -10.88 1.23
CA PHE A 110 -12.92 -11.45 -0.04
C PHE A 110 -11.98 -11.08 -1.20
N ALA A 111 -11.67 -9.79 -1.35
CA ALA A 111 -10.76 -9.33 -2.39
C ALA A 111 -9.33 -9.85 -2.16
N ALA A 112 -8.85 -9.85 -0.91
CA ALA A 112 -7.51 -10.37 -0.59
C ALA A 112 -7.38 -11.87 -0.90
N GLU A 113 -8.35 -12.69 -0.49
CA GLU A 113 -8.38 -14.13 -0.77
C GLU A 113 -8.48 -14.40 -2.26
N GLN A 114 -9.35 -13.68 -2.97
CA GLN A 114 -9.56 -13.88 -4.40
C GLN A 114 -8.28 -13.70 -5.22
N PHE A 115 -7.49 -12.65 -4.91
CA PHE A 115 -6.19 -12.41 -5.55
C PHE A 115 -5.08 -13.33 -5.04
N CYS A 116 -5.20 -13.84 -3.80
CA CYS A 116 -4.23 -14.76 -3.23
C CYS A 116 -4.36 -16.17 -3.82
N SER A 117 -5.60 -16.65 -4.03
CA SER A 117 -5.84 -18.08 -4.18
C SER A 117 -6.98 -18.50 -5.13
N ASP A 118 -7.77 -17.59 -5.71
CA ASP A 118 -9.00 -17.96 -6.43
C ASP A 118 -8.87 -17.75 -7.94
N MET A 119 -7.98 -18.46 -8.63
CA MET A 119 -8.07 -18.53 -10.11
C MET A 119 -9.34 -19.29 -10.56
N TYR A 120 -9.96 -20.03 -9.63
CA TYR A 120 -11.13 -20.85 -9.88
C TYR A 120 -12.34 -20.03 -10.34
N HIS A 121 -12.62 -18.86 -9.74
CA HIS A 121 -13.71 -18.00 -10.21
C HIS A 121 -13.53 -17.52 -11.66
N ALA A 122 -12.27 -17.31 -12.09
CA ALA A 122 -11.96 -16.87 -13.44
C ALA A 122 -12.04 -18.00 -14.47
N GLY A 123 -11.65 -19.22 -14.08
CA GLY A 123 -11.78 -20.43 -14.89
C GLY A 123 -13.21 -20.96 -15.03
N THR A 124 -14.18 -20.38 -14.32
CA THR A 124 -15.57 -20.85 -14.27
C THR A 124 -16.54 -19.85 -14.89
N MET A 125 -17.33 -19.12 -14.09
CA MET A 125 -18.47 -18.34 -14.60
C MET A 125 -18.29 -16.83 -14.44
N SER A 126 -17.51 -16.39 -13.46
CA SER A 126 -17.52 -14.99 -13.02
C SER A 126 -17.09 -14.00 -14.12
N HIS A 127 -16.25 -14.44 -15.06
CA HIS A 127 -15.69 -13.59 -16.11
C HIS A 127 -16.12 -13.96 -17.54
N LEU A 128 -17.14 -14.81 -17.74
CA LEU A 128 -17.55 -15.21 -19.10
C LEU A 128 -17.89 -14.01 -20.00
N SER A 129 -18.65 -13.04 -19.49
CA SER A 129 -18.98 -11.82 -20.24
C SER A 129 -17.77 -10.89 -20.43
N GLY A 130 -16.85 -10.87 -19.46
CA GLY A 130 -15.58 -10.15 -19.56
C GLY A 130 -14.70 -10.70 -20.68
N VAL A 131 -14.55 -12.03 -20.73
CA VAL A 131 -13.84 -12.72 -21.83
C VAL A 131 -14.51 -12.42 -23.17
N LEU A 132 -15.83 -12.58 -23.27
CA LEU A 132 -16.57 -12.28 -24.50
C LEU A 132 -16.34 -10.84 -24.98
N SER A 133 -16.31 -9.87 -24.06
CA SER A 133 -16.08 -8.46 -24.40
C SER A 133 -14.68 -8.17 -24.97
N SER A 134 -13.73 -9.07 -24.74
CA SER A 134 -12.35 -8.97 -25.24
C SER A 134 -12.13 -9.68 -26.58
N LEU A 135 -13.11 -10.46 -27.06
CA LEU A 135 -13.01 -11.19 -28.32
C LEU A 135 -13.27 -10.28 -29.52
N PRO A 136 -12.65 -10.58 -30.68
CA PRO A 136 -13.06 -10.00 -31.96
C PRO A 136 -14.53 -10.27 -32.26
N PRO A 137 -15.22 -9.40 -33.02
CA PRO A 137 -16.66 -9.54 -33.31
C PRO A 137 -17.08 -10.88 -33.94
N GLU A 138 -16.17 -11.53 -34.67
CA GLU A 138 -16.37 -12.80 -35.36
C GLU A 138 -16.20 -14.04 -34.47
N MET A 139 -15.84 -13.87 -33.20
CA MET A 139 -15.60 -14.95 -32.24
C MET A 139 -16.63 -14.96 -31.12
N ASP A 140 -16.97 -16.17 -30.65
CA ASP A 140 -17.76 -16.39 -29.44
C ASP A 140 -17.05 -17.34 -28.44
N LEU A 141 -17.67 -17.53 -27.27
CA LEU A 141 -17.11 -18.35 -26.20
C LEU A 141 -16.97 -19.84 -26.55
N THR A 142 -17.69 -20.35 -27.56
CA THR A 142 -17.55 -21.75 -28.00
C THR A 142 -16.20 -22.01 -28.69
N GLN A 143 -15.52 -20.96 -29.13
CA GLN A 143 -14.21 -21.01 -29.78
C GLN A 143 -13.05 -20.78 -28.81
N VAL A 144 -13.32 -20.49 -27.54
CA VAL A 144 -12.30 -20.24 -26.51
C VAL A 144 -12.15 -21.46 -25.60
N GLN A 145 -10.94 -22.02 -25.55
CA GLN A 145 -10.60 -23.06 -24.58
C GLN A 145 -9.86 -22.47 -23.39
N MET A 146 -10.46 -22.58 -22.20
CA MET A 146 -9.80 -22.22 -20.95
C MET A 146 -8.70 -23.24 -20.61
N SER A 147 -7.52 -22.75 -20.20
CA SER A 147 -6.44 -23.62 -19.72
C SER A 147 -6.88 -24.37 -18.47
N LYS A 148 -6.59 -25.67 -18.42
CA LYS A 148 -6.76 -26.52 -17.23
C LYS A 148 -5.45 -26.80 -16.50
N ASN A 149 -4.34 -26.34 -17.06
CA ASN A 149 -3.00 -26.54 -16.53
C ASN A 149 -2.55 -25.26 -15.83
N GLY A 150 -2.20 -25.38 -14.56
CA GLY A 150 -1.73 -24.29 -13.73
C GLY A 150 -1.21 -24.83 -12.40
N SER A 151 -0.61 -23.95 -11.60
CA SER A 151 -0.16 -24.27 -10.25
C SER A 151 -0.31 -23.03 -9.39
N GLN A 152 -0.47 -23.26 -8.09
CA GLN A 152 -0.59 -22.22 -7.10
C GLN A 152 0.52 -22.35 -6.07
N PHE A 153 0.99 -21.21 -5.60
CA PHE A 153 1.98 -21.05 -4.57
C PHE A 153 1.32 -20.56 -3.28
N ARG A 154 1.80 -21.10 -2.17
CA ARG A 154 1.53 -20.64 -0.82
C ARG A 154 2.87 -20.44 -0.12
N ALA A 155 3.10 -19.23 0.38
CA ALA A 155 4.32 -18.92 1.11
C ALA A 155 4.46 -19.77 2.37
N ALA A 156 5.70 -20.09 2.72
CA ALA A 156 6.05 -20.83 3.93
C ALA A 156 5.57 -20.12 5.22
N TRP A 157 5.51 -18.79 5.19
CA TRP A 157 5.02 -17.95 6.30
C TRP A 157 4.31 -16.70 5.76
N GLY A 158 3.46 -16.08 6.58
CA GLY A 158 2.86 -14.76 6.29
C GLY A 158 1.54 -14.79 5.50
N GLY A 159 1.12 -15.96 5.00
CA GLY A 159 -0.18 -16.12 4.33
C GLY A 159 -0.25 -15.59 2.90
N HIS A 160 0.89 -15.34 2.27
CA HIS A 160 0.98 -14.89 0.87
C HIS A 160 0.68 -16.05 -0.09
N GLY A 161 0.14 -15.72 -1.25
CA GLY A 161 -0.16 -16.68 -2.31
C GLY A 161 -0.15 -16.05 -3.69
N SER A 162 -0.01 -16.90 -4.70
CA SER A 162 -0.03 -16.55 -6.11
C SER A 162 -0.47 -17.77 -6.91
N GLY A 163 -1.32 -17.62 -7.93
CA GLY A 163 -1.75 -18.72 -8.80
C GLY A 163 -2.55 -18.23 -10.00
#